data_AF-A0A6B1E1I3-F1
#
_entry.id   AF-A0A6B1E1I3-F1
#
_cell.length_a   1.000
_cell.length_b   1.000
_cell.length_c   1.000
_cell.angle_alpha   90.00
_cell.angle_beta   90.00
_cell.angle_gamma   90.00
#
_symmetry.space_group_name_H-M   'P 1'
#
loop_
_entity.id
_entity.type
_entity.pdbx_description
1 polymer ?
#
loop_
_entity_poly.entity_id
_entity_poly.type
_entity_poly.pdbx_seq_one_letter_code
_entity_poly.pdbx_strand_id
1 'polypeptide(L)'
;MQSLNAPERAPDLVFQVDREHSGVRLLGCFTFLIAVVASYLLVSSFFSNGGLLAVGAALAIAVALTYLADYLAKLYWPSNRVIQFADDMIHLMKGGQPQGAIDGGATVNLLMWHFEAKRHPRVPKGWYVVANALEQDGEMIVSYSIASPDDFAALPLSRLSVKYQKKKKRKKGETQNLREAGVQRRIAQAEFHRGELGAELSLDDYHAYLDYLADTYTTWMPKDK
;
A
#
# COMPACT_ATOMS: atom_id res chain seq x y z
N MET A 1 -26.67 18.94 24.51
CA MET A 1 -25.21 19.00 24.65
C MET A 1 -24.63 19.29 23.27
N GLN A 2 -24.39 20.57 22.97
CA GLN A 2 -23.70 20.99 21.75
C GLN A 2 -22.21 20.81 21.98
N SER A 3 -21.57 19.87 21.30
CA SER A 3 -20.11 19.89 21.18
C SER A 3 -19.76 21.16 20.42
N LEU A 4 -19.12 22.09 21.11
CA LEU A 4 -18.46 23.23 20.49
C LEU A 4 -17.53 22.67 19.42
N ASN A 5 -17.85 22.94 18.15
CA ASN A 5 -16.94 22.73 17.03
C ASN A 5 -15.74 23.64 17.26
N ALA A 6 -14.74 23.15 18.00
CA ALA A 6 -13.41 23.70 17.92
C ALA A 6 -13.03 23.70 16.43
N PRO A 7 -12.43 24.78 15.90
CA PRO A 7 -11.97 24.79 14.53
C PRO A 7 -11.04 23.60 14.34
N GLU A 8 -11.45 22.67 13.48
CA GLU A 8 -10.67 21.50 13.10
C GLU A 8 -9.32 22.03 12.60
N ARG A 9 -8.27 21.83 13.40
CA ARG A 9 -6.93 22.27 13.01
C ARG A 9 -6.55 21.52 11.75
N ALA A 10 -5.94 22.24 10.80
CA ALA A 10 -5.37 21.59 9.63
C ALA A 10 -4.34 20.56 10.09
N PRO A 11 -4.32 19.34 9.50
CA PRO A 11 -3.30 18.36 9.84
C PRO A 11 -1.90 18.88 9.56
N ASP A 12 -0.96 18.45 10.39
CA ASP A 12 0.45 18.79 10.24
C ASP A 12 1.04 18.10 9.01
N LEU A 13 0.60 16.85 8.74
CA LEU A 13 1.08 16.07 7.61
C LEU A 13 0.03 15.04 7.15
N VAL A 14 -0.08 14.85 5.83
CA VAL A 14 -1.03 13.91 5.21
C VAL A 14 -0.33 13.11 4.12
N PHE A 15 -0.40 11.79 4.21
CA PHE A 15 0.06 10.87 3.17
C PHE A 15 -1.12 10.18 2.48
N GLN A 16 -1.13 10.23 1.15
CA GLN A 16 -2.12 9.53 0.34
C GLN A 16 -1.80 8.04 0.28
N VAL A 17 -2.79 7.19 0.56
CA VAL A 17 -2.61 5.73 0.53
C VAL A 17 -3.49 5.10 -0.54
N ASP A 18 -3.10 3.91 -0.99
CA ASP A 18 -3.85 3.09 -1.94
C ASP A 18 -4.12 3.78 -3.28
N ARG A 19 -3.10 4.39 -3.90
CA ARG A 19 -3.21 5.06 -5.22
C ARG A 19 -3.88 4.19 -6.30
N GLU A 20 -3.83 2.86 -6.16
CA GLU A 20 -4.46 1.89 -7.07
C GLU A 20 -5.60 1.09 -6.42
N HIS A 21 -6.63 1.79 -5.95
CA HIS A 21 -7.84 1.17 -5.39
C HIS A 21 -8.67 0.38 -6.41
N SER A 22 -9.61 -0.44 -5.92
CA SER A 22 -10.41 -1.37 -6.74
C SER A 22 -11.21 -0.68 -7.86
N GLY A 23 -11.65 0.56 -7.64
CA GLY A 23 -12.41 1.36 -8.61
C GLY A 23 -11.61 1.65 -9.88
N VAL A 24 -10.36 2.11 -9.74
CA VAL A 24 -9.45 2.36 -10.88
C VAL A 24 -9.22 1.07 -11.67
N ARG A 25 -9.07 -0.07 -10.98
CA ARG A 25 -8.86 -1.37 -11.65
C ARG A 25 -10.07 -1.80 -12.46
N LEU A 26 -11.27 -1.67 -11.89
CA LEU A 26 -12.52 -1.98 -12.60
C LEU A 26 -12.70 -1.06 -13.81
N LEU A 27 -12.40 0.23 -13.65
CA LEU A 27 -12.44 1.20 -14.75
C LEU A 27 -11.52 0.76 -15.89
N GLY A 28 -10.27 0.38 -15.61
CA GLY A 28 -9.35 -0.12 -16.64
C GLY A 28 -9.90 -1.33 -17.41
N CYS A 29 -10.54 -2.28 -16.72
CA CYS A 29 -11.20 -3.43 -17.35
C CYS A 29 -12.36 -2.99 -18.27
N PHE A 30 -13.23 -2.09 -17.79
CA PHE A 30 -14.35 -1.59 -18.58
C PHE A 30 -13.88 -0.77 -19.78
N THR A 31 -12.92 0.13 -19.58
CA THR A 31 -12.32 0.92 -20.66
C THR A 31 -11.70 0.00 -21.70
N PHE A 32 -10.99 -1.06 -21.31
CA PHE A 32 -10.43 -2.01 -22.28
C PHE A 32 -11.51 -2.67 -23.13
N LEU A 33 -12.57 -3.21 -22.52
CA LEU A 33 -13.66 -3.85 -23.26
C LEU A 33 -14.34 -2.88 -24.24
N ILE A 34 -14.66 -1.68 -23.78
CA ILE A 34 -15.28 -0.64 -24.62
C ILE A 34 -14.33 -0.22 -25.73
N ALA A 35 -13.05 0.00 -25.40
CA ALA A 35 -12.04 0.44 -26.36
C ALA A 35 -11.77 -0.59 -27.45
N VAL A 36 -11.76 -1.90 -27.13
CA VAL A 36 -11.63 -2.98 -28.13
C VAL A 36 -12.80 -2.96 -29.13
N VAL A 37 -14.04 -2.84 -28.64
CA VAL A 37 -15.22 -2.80 -29.52
C VAL A 37 -15.22 -1.54 -30.38
N ALA A 38 -14.99 -0.38 -29.75
CA ALA A 38 -14.98 0.90 -30.44
C ALA A 38 -13.84 0.99 -31.48
N SER A 39 -12.64 0.55 -31.13
CA SER A 39 -11.49 0.56 -32.05
C SER A 39 -11.69 -0.42 -33.19
N TYR A 40 -12.29 -1.60 -32.95
CA TYR A 40 -12.60 -2.56 -34.01
C TYR A 40 -13.63 -1.99 -35.01
N LEU A 41 -14.71 -1.39 -34.53
CA LEU A 41 -15.71 -0.74 -35.40
C LEU A 41 -15.09 0.41 -36.19
N LEU A 42 -14.26 1.24 -35.54
CA LEU A 42 -13.57 2.34 -36.20
C LEU A 42 -12.64 1.82 -37.30
N VAL A 43 -11.75 0.87 -37.00
CA VAL A 43 -10.78 0.33 -37.96
C VAL A 43 -11.47 -0.43 -39.10
N SER A 44 -12.50 -1.24 -38.81
CA SER A 44 -13.23 -1.97 -39.84
C SER A 44 -13.99 -1.05 -40.81
N SER A 45 -14.35 0.18 -40.39
CA SER A 45 -14.93 1.18 -41.31
C SER A 45 -13.95 1.67 -42.39
N PHE A 46 -12.64 1.58 -42.14
CA PHE A 46 -11.60 1.98 -43.10
C PHE A 46 -11.06 0.81 -43.95
N PHE A 47 -11.20 -0.44 -43.47
CA PHE A 47 -10.63 -1.62 -44.12
C PHE A 47 -11.69 -2.70 -44.35
N SER A 48 -12.18 -2.82 -45.59
CA SER A 48 -13.21 -3.80 -45.96
C SER A 48 -12.74 -5.27 -46.00
N ASN A 49 -11.44 -5.52 -46.22
CA ASN A 49 -10.88 -6.87 -46.44
C ASN A 49 -9.69 -7.23 -45.51
N GLY A 50 -9.50 -6.50 -44.41
CA GLY A 50 -8.30 -6.57 -43.57
C GLY A 50 -8.43 -7.34 -42.26
N GLY A 51 -9.27 -8.38 -42.17
CA GLY A 51 -9.73 -8.98 -40.90
C GLY A 51 -8.68 -9.10 -39.78
N LEU A 52 -7.54 -9.75 -40.02
CA LEU A 52 -6.49 -9.92 -38.99
C LEU A 52 -5.73 -8.63 -38.66
N LEU A 53 -5.42 -7.81 -39.67
CA LEU A 53 -4.74 -6.52 -39.47
C LEU A 53 -5.64 -5.53 -38.72
N ALA A 54 -6.95 -5.55 -39.02
CA ALA A 54 -7.94 -4.74 -38.34
C ALA A 54 -8.06 -5.11 -36.86
N VAL A 55 -8.11 -6.40 -36.54
CA VAL A 55 -8.12 -6.89 -35.16
C VAL A 55 -6.83 -6.50 -34.42
N GLY A 56 -5.66 -6.68 -35.06
CA GLY A 56 -4.38 -6.30 -34.46
C GLY A 56 -4.29 -4.80 -34.17
N ALA A 57 -4.68 -3.96 -35.13
CA ALA A 57 -4.70 -2.51 -34.95
C ALA A 57 -5.71 -2.08 -33.87
N ALA A 58 -6.91 -2.67 -33.86
CA ALA A 58 -7.92 -2.41 -32.85
C ALA A 58 -7.43 -2.74 -31.43
N LEU A 59 -6.76 -3.88 -31.25
CA LEU A 59 -6.17 -4.25 -29.97
C LEU A 59 -5.07 -3.28 -29.53
N ALA A 60 -4.18 -2.87 -30.44
CA ALA A 60 -3.14 -1.90 -30.13
C ALA A 60 -3.73 -0.54 -29.67
N ILE A 61 -4.76 -0.04 -30.37
CA ILE A 61 -5.47 1.18 -29.99
C ILE A 61 -6.15 1.01 -28.62
N ALA A 62 -6.80 -0.13 -28.38
CA ALA A 62 -7.48 -0.39 -27.12
C ALA A 62 -6.51 -0.40 -25.94
N VAL A 63 -5.36 -1.04 -26.07
CA VAL A 63 -4.31 -1.02 -25.05
C VAL A 63 -3.83 0.41 -24.76
N ALA A 64 -3.60 1.21 -25.80
CA ALA A 64 -3.18 2.61 -25.63
C ALA A 64 -4.26 3.45 -24.91
N LEU A 65 -5.53 3.29 -25.28
CA LEU A 65 -6.66 3.99 -24.63
C LEU A 65 -6.83 3.55 -23.17
N THR A 66 -6.70 2.26 -22.86
CA THR A 66 -6.75 1.77 -21.49
C THR A 66 -5.61 2.33 -20.64
N TYR A 67 -4.40 2.39 -21.19
CA TYR A 67 -3.25 2.97 -20.49
C TYR A 67 -3.47 4.45 -20.18
N LEU A 68 -3.97 5.22 -21.15
CA LEU A 68 -4.31 6.62 -20.96
C LEU A 68 -5.42 6.81 -19.90
N ALA A 69 -6.46 5.98 -19.94
CA ALA A 69 -7.55 6.05 -18.98
C ALA A 69 -7.09 5.70 -17.55
N ASP A 70 -6.23 4.69 -17.38
CA ASP A 70 -5.66 4.34 -16.07
C ASP A 70 -4.81 5.50 -15.51
N TYR A 71 -4.00 6.14 -16.36
CA TYR A 71 -3.23 7.31 -15.98
C TYR A 71 -4.13 8.47 -15.51
N LEU A 72 -5.17 8.81 -16.28
CA LEU A 72 -6.10 9.88 -15.93
C LEU A 72 -6.92 9.53 -14.68
N ALA A 73 -7.34 8.27 -14.54
CA ALA A 73 -8.08 7.81 -13.37
C ALA A 73 -7.28 7.97 -12.08
N LYS A 74 -5.98 7.64 -12.10
CA LYS A 74 -5.09 7.85 -10.94
C LYS A 74 -4.91 9.34 -10.61
N LEU A 75 -4.99 10.21 -11.60
CA LEU A 75 -4.86 11.66 -11.41
C LEU A 75 -6.13 12.28 -10.82
N TYR A 76 -7.31 11.85 -11.26
CA TYR A 76 -8.59 12.48 -10.91
C TYR A 76 -9.42 11.70 -9.89
N TRP A 77 -9.10 10.43 -9.61
CA TRP A 77 -9.85 9.57 -8.71
C TRP A 77 -8.94 8.99 -7.60
N PRO A 78 -8.55 9.82 -6.61
CA PRO A 78 -7.78 9.34 -5.47
C PRO A 78 -8.62 8.40 -4.59
N SER A 79 -7.97 7.51 -3.85
CA SER A 79 -8.63 6.53 -2.97
C SER A 79 -9.40 7.14 -1.80
N ASN A 80 -9.33 8.47 -1.60
CA ASN A 80 -9.86 9.21 -0.45
C ASN A 80 -9.42 8.63 0.90
N ARG A 81 -8.36 7.83 0.91
CA ARG A 81 -7.81 7.17 2.08
C ARG A 81 -6.45 7.78 2.34
N VAL A 82 -6.22 8.21 3.58
CA VAL A 82 -5.01 8.94 3.95
C VAL A 82 -4.55 8.52 5.33
N ILE A 83 -3.24 8.57 5.55
CA ILE A 83 -2.67 8.61 6.89
C ILE A 83 -2.46 10.08 7.23
N GLN A 84 -3.07 10.52 8.32
CA GLN A 84 -3.09 11.91 8.78
C GLN A 84 -2.44 12.00 10.16
N PHE A 85 -1.56 12.98 10.32
CA PHE A 85 -0.94 13.34 11.59
C PHE A 85 -1.56 14.65 12.08
N ALA A 86 -2.15 14.65 13.28
CA ALA A 86 -2.76 15.82 13.88
C ALA A 86 -2.74 15.71 15.41
N ASP A 87 -2.27 16.76 16.11
CA ASP A 87 -2.29 16.84 17.58
C ASP A 87 -1.73 15.58 18.28
N ASP A 88 -0.55 15.11 17.85
CA ASP A 88 0.11 13.86 18.29
C ASP A 88 -0.65 12.55 17.97
N MET A 89 -1.78 12.63 17.28
CA MET A 89 -2.54 11.47 16.82
C MET A 89 -2.15 11.08 15.39
N ILE A 90 -2.07 9.77 15.16
CA ILE A 90 -1.87 9.16 13.85
C ILE A 90 -3.19 8.51 13.45
N HIS A 91 -3.89 9.09 12.49
CA HIS A 91 -5.18 8.63 12.00
C HIS A 91 -5.06 7.97 10.64
N LEU A 92 -5.72 6.83 10.48
CA LEU A 92 -6.02 6.27 9.17
C LEU A 92 -7.45 6.66 8.79
N MET A 93 -7.60 7.58 7.84
CA MET A 93 -8.89 8.13 7.44
C MET A 93 -9.34 7.55 6.10
N LYS A 94 -10.65 7.38 5.92
CA LYS A 94 -11.27 7.06 4.63
C LYS A 94 -12.52 7.90 4.40
N GLY A 95 -12.47 8.81 3.43
CA GLY A 95 -13.58 9.72 3.14
C GLY A 95 -13.99 10.58 4.33
N GLY A 96 -13.02 11.04 5.12
CA GLY A 96 -13.24 11.84 6.32
C GLY A 96 -13.69 11.04 7.56
N GLN A 97 -13.84 9.72 7.46
CA GLN A 97 -14.17 8.87 8.60
C GLN A 97 -12.90 8.17 9.14
N PRO A 98 -12.65 8.18 10.46
CA PRO A 98 -11.54 7.45 11.05
C PRO A 98 -11.76 5.94 10.95
N GLN A 99 -10.77 5.22 10.43
CA GLN A 99 -10.72 3.76 10.41
C GLN A 99 -9.87 3.19 11.55
N GLY A 100 -8.94 3.99 12.08
CA GLY A 100 -8.10 3.67 13.22
C GLY A 100 -7.33 4.92 13.67
N ALA A 101 -6.96 4.95 14.94
CA ALA A 101 -6.26 6.06 15.56
C ALA A 101 -5.20 5.55 16.54
N ILE A 102 -4.02 6.13 16.50
CA ILE A 102 -2.94 5.84 17.44
C ILE A 102 -2.53 7.16 18.10
N ASP A 103 -2.55 7.20 19.42
CA ASP A 103 -2.00 8.29 20.22
C ASP A 103 -0.48 8.15 20.30
N GLY A 104 0.22 9.01 19.55
CA GLY A 104 1.67 9.07 19.49
C GLY A 104 2.32 9.66 20.74
N GLY A 105 1.56 10.30 21.64
CA GLY A 105 2.02 10.75 22.95
C GLY A 105 2.19 9.60 23.96
N ALA A 106 1.56 8.46 23.71
CA ALA A 106 1.65 7.26 24.54
C ALA A 106 2.62 6.21 23.94
N THR A 107 2.80 5.08 24.64
CA THR A 107 3.70 4.02 24.17
C THR A 107 3.06 3.24 23.02
N VAL A 108 3.63 3.35 21.82
CA VAL A 108 3.19 2.62 20.63
C VAL A 108 4.12 1.44 20.38
N ASN A 109 3.54 0.27 20.09
CA ASN A 109 4.31 -0.90 19.68
C ASN A 109 4.56 -0.85 18.17
N LEU A 110 5.79 -0.53 17.78
CA LEU A 110 6.23 -0.64 16.39
C LEU A 110 6.64 -2.07 16.06
N LEU A 111 6.05 -2.64 15.00
CA LEU A 111 6.47 -3.91 14.42
C LEU A 111 6.83 -3.68 12.95
N MET A 112 8.07 -4.00 12.54
CA MET A 112 8.52 -3.90 11.15
C MET A 112 8.84 -5.29 10.59
N TRP A 113 8.39 -5.56 9.37
CA TRP A 113 8.69 -6.80 8.67
C TRP A 113 8.82 -6.59 7.17
N HIS A 114 9.45 -7.57 6.53
CA HIS A 114 9.52 -7.62 5.07
C HIS A 114 9.42 -9.05 4.56
N PHE A 115 9.01 -9.22 3.31
CA PHE A 115 9.12 -10.49 2.60
C PHE A 115 9.29 -10.28 1.11
N GLU A 116 9.92 -11.25 0.46
CA GLU A 116 10.02 -11.29 -1.00
C GLU A 116 8.64 -11.49 -1.62
N ALA A 117 8.22 -10.52 -2.42
CA ALA A 117 7.00 -10.59 -3.16
C ALA A 117 7.09 -11.74 -4.17
N LYS A 118 6.04 -12.56 -4.22
CA LYS A 118 5.87 -13.47 -5.34
C LYS A 118 5.68 -12.65 -6.60
N ARG A 119 6.07 -13.21 -7.76
CA ARG A 119 5.85 -12.59 -9.07
C ARG A 119 4.38 -12.14 -9.17
N HIS A 120 4.19 -10.83 -9.25
CA HIS A 120 2.90 -10.18 -9.40
C HIS A 120 3.04 -9.15 -10.54
N PRO A 121 1.99 -8.86 -11.32
CA PRO A 121 2.10 -7.91 -12.43
C PRO A 121 2.66 -6.52 -12.05
N ARG A 122 2.51 -6.13 -10.77
CA ARG A 122 2.93 -4.83 -10.23
C ARG A 122 4.25 -4.86 -9.48
N VAL A 123 4.74 -6.05 -9.15
CA VAL A 123 5.92 -6.21 -8.29
C VAL A 123 6.93 -7.06 -9.02
N PRO A 124 8.06 -6.47 -9.44
CA PRO A 124 9.12 -7.24 -10.05
C PRO A 124 9.57 -8.38 -9.14
N LYS A 125 10.00 -9.49 -9.76
CA LYS A 125 10.46 -10.65 -9.00
C LYS A 125 11.69 -10.26 -8.17
N GLY A 126 11.72 -10.69 -6.91
CA GLY A 126 12.83 -10.41 -5.99
C GLY A 126 12.68 -9.10 -5.20
N TRP A 127 11.68 -8.27 -5.52
CA TRP A 127 11.37 -7.09 -4.72
C TRP A 127 10.72 -7.48 -3.40
N TYR A 128 10.82 -6.57 -2.43
CA TYR A 128 10.29 -6.76 -1.09
C TYR A 128 8.99 -5.98 -0.91
N VAL A 129 8.02 -6.62 -0.25
CA VAL A 129 6.99 -5.88 0.48
C VAL A 129 7.60 -5.56 1.83
N VAL A 130 7.66 -4.28 2.17
CA VAL A 130 8.19 -3.76 3.43
C VAL A 130 7.02 -3.11 4.15
N ALA A 131 6.79 -3.52 5.39
CA ALA A 131 5.63 -3.09 6.14
C ALA A 131 6.00 -2.76 7.58
N ASN A 132 5.23 -1.86 8.16
CA ASN A 132 5.23 -1.61 9.59
C ASN A 132 3.80 -1.54 10.13
N ALA A 133 3.65 -1.95 11.38
CA ALA A 133 2.42 -1.83 12.14
C ALA A 133 2.69 -0.97 13.37
N LEU A 134 1.82 0.01 13.59
CA LEU A 134 1.71 0.75 14.83
C LEU A 134 0.56 0.13 15.61
N GLU A 135 0.86 -0.47 16.76
CA GLU A 135 -0.11 -1.19 17.59
C GLU A 135 -0.23 -0.53 18.98
N GLN A 136 -1.45 -0.17 19.35
CA GLN A 136 -1.79 0.45 20.64
C GLN A 136 -3.21 0.06 21.05
N ASP A 137 -3.40 -0.38 22.29
CA ASP A 137 -4.71 -0.70 22.89
C ASP A 137 -5.62 -1.61 22.03
N GLY A 138 -5.02 -2.49 21.23
CA GLY A 138 -5.72 -3.40 20.33
C GLY A 138 -6.05 -2.81 18.95
N GLU A 139 -5.84 -1.52 18.75
CA GLU A 139 -5.84 -0.87 17.44
C GLU A 139 -4.51 -1.12 16.72
N MET A 140 -4.58 -1.20 15.39
CA MET A 140 -3.43 -1.45 14.54
C MET A 140 -3.55 -0.66 13.24
N ILE A 141 -2.58 0.21 12.98
CA ILE A 141 -2.42 0.87 11.68
C ILE A 141 -1.24 0.21 10.98
N VAL A 142 -1.52 -0.45 9.85
CA VAL A 142 -0.48 -1.10 9.04
C VAL A 142 -0.22 -0.29 7.79
N SER A 143 1.01 0.18 7.64
CA SER A 143 1.49 0.86 6.45
C SER A 143 2.50 -0.02 5.74
N TYR A 144 2.50 0.02 4.41
CA TYR A 144 3.45 -0.78 3.65
C TYR A 144 3.80 -0.12 2.33
N SER A 145 4.95 -0.53 1.79
CA SER A 145 5.37 -0.18 0.44
C SER A 145 6.06 -1.37 -0.23
N ILE A 146 6.41 -1.19 -1.49
CA ILE A 146 7.11 -2.17 -2.31
C ILE A 146 8.45 -1.54 -2.71
N ALA A 147 9.54 -2.20 -2.36
CA ALA A 147 10.89 -1.69 -2.55
C ALA A 147 11.75 -2.71 -3.30
N SER A 148 12.70 -2.23 -4.12
CA SER A 148 13.78 -3.08 -4.60
C SER A 148 14.70 -3.47 -3.42
N PRO A 149 15.57 -4.49 -3.56
CA PRO A 149 16.51 -4.84 -2.50
C PRO A 149 17.45 -3.69 -2.10
N ASP A 150 17.87 -2.89 -3.08
CA ASP A 150 18.77 -1.75 -2.86
C ASP A 150 18.03 -0.62 -2.13
N ASP A 151 16.81 -0.30 -2.56
CA ASP A 151 15.97 0.70 -1.88
C ASP A 151 15.63 0.26 -0.45
N PHE A 152 15.34 -1.03 -0.25
CA PHE A 152 15.08 -1.56 1.09
C PHE A 152 16.29 -1.41 2.01
N ALA A 153 17.51 -1.63 1.50
CA ALA A 153 18.72 -1.43 2.29
C ALA A 153 18.91 0.06 2.66
N ALA A 154 18.43 0.98 1.82
CA ALA A 154 18.48 2.42 2.05
C ALA A 154 17.34 2.96 2.94
N LEU A 155 16.30 2.17 3.21
CA LEU A 155 15.18 2.61 4.06
C LEU A 155 15.64 2.89 5.50
N PRO A 156 15.12 3.97 6.13
CA PRO A 156 15.26 4.19 7.56
C PRO A 156 14.78 2.97 8.34
N LEU A 157 15.48 2.59 9.41
CA LEU A 157 15.09 1.48 10.28
C LEU A 157 14.99 0.11 9.57
N SER A 158 15.51 -0.04 8.34
CA SER A 158 15.46 -1.30 7.57
C SER A 158 16.04 -2.49 8.35
N ARG A 159 17.06 -2.24 9.16
CA ARG A 159 17.70 -3.19 10.09
C ARG A 159 16.79 -3.74 11.19
N LEU A 160 15.72 -3.02 11.55
CA LEU A 160 14.73 -3.47 12.53
C LEU A 160 13.68 -4.37 11.89
N SER A 161 13.62 -4.39 10.55
CA SER A 161 12.66 -5.20 9.81
C SER A 161 13.00 -6.69 9.92
N VAL A 162 12.05 -7.46 10.45
CA VAL A 162 12.18 -8.91 10.55
C VAL A 162 11.65 -9.57 9.29
N LYS A 163 12.42 -10.49 8.70
CA LYS A 163 11.96 -11.26 7.55
C LYS A 163 10.76 -12.14 7.94
N TYR A 164 9.61 -11.90 7.33
CA TYR A 164 8.42 -12.73 7.53
C TYR A 164 8.59 -14.08 6.85
N GLN A 165 8.38 -15.15 7.62
CA GLN A 165 8.45 -16.51 7.13
C GLN A 165 7.07 -17.16 7.24
N LYS A 166 6.40 -17.33 6.09
CA LYS A 166 5.15 -18.11 6.05
C LYS A 166 5.45 -19.52 6.57
N LYS A 167 4.72 -19.96 7.59
CA LYS A 167 4.87 -21.29 8.21
C LYS A 167 4.94 -22.37 7.12
N LYS A 168 6.12 -22.93 6.88
CA LYS A 168 6.26 -24.19 6.14
C LYS A 168 5.85 -25.33 7.07
N LYS A 169 5.37 -26.44 6.50
CA LYS A 169 5.17 -27.69 7.26
C LYS A 169 6.52 -28.05 7.89
N ARG A 170 6.63 -27.96 9.22
CA ARG A 170 7.87 -28.20 9.97
C ARG A 170 8.39 -29.61 9.68
N LYS A 171 9.71 -29.76 9.55
CA LYS A 171 10.35 -31.07 9.65
C LYS A 171 10.32 -31.50 11.12
N LYS A 172 9.97 -32.76 11.36
CA LYS A 172 9.90 -33.35 12.71
C LYS A 172 11.31 -33.32 13.32
N GLY A 173 11.52 -32.59 14.42
CA GLY A 173 12.80 -32.53 15.16
C GLY A 173 13.49 -31.17 15.24
N GLU A 174 12.95 -30.11 14.62
CA GLU A 174 13.56 -28.77 14.68
C GLU A 174 13.11 -28.01 15.94
N THR A 175 14.03 -27.81 16.90
CA THR A 175 13.81 -27.03 18.12
C THR A 175 13.79 -25.54 17.78
N GLN A 176 12.59 -24.99 17.55
CA GLN A 176 12.46 -23.56 17.25
C GLN A 176 12.58 -22.73 18.53
N ASN A 177 13.36 -21.65 18.47
CA ASN A 177 13.43 -20.66 19.53
C ASN A 177 12.02 -20.09 19.79
N LEU A 178 11.49 -20.29 21.01
CA LEU A 178 10.12 -19.88 21.37
C LEU A 178 9.90 -18.37 21.16
N ARG A 179 10.94 -17.55 21.35
CA ARG A 179 10.90 -16.10 21.14
C ARG A 179 10.65 -15.75 19.68
N GLU A 180 11.38 -16.36 18.76
CA GLU A 180 11.22 -16.14 17.31
C GLU A 180 9.85 -16.61 16.83
N ALA A 181 9.36 -17.74 17.36
CA ALA A 181 8.02 -18.22 17.07
C ALA A 181 6.92 -17.24 17.51
N GLY A 182 7.12 -16.57 18.67
CA GLY A 182 6.24 -15.51 19.15
C GLY A 182 6.23 -14.28 18.22
N VAL A 183 7.41 -13.80 17.82
CA VAL A 183 7.55 -12.66 16.89
C VAL A 183 6.90 -12.98 15.54
N GLN A 184 7.18 -14.14 14.96
CA GLN A 184 6.58 -14.55 13.69
C GLN A 184 5.06 -14.73 13.78
N ARG A 185 4.51 -15.08 14.95
CA ARG A 185 3.05 -15.12 15.16
C ARG A 185 2.45 -13.71 15.11
N ARG A 186 3.07 -12.72 15.76
CA ARG A 186 2.63 -11.31 15.71
C ARG A 186 2.73 -10.77 14.29
N ILE A 187 3.83 -11.03 13.58
CA ILE A 187 3.99 -10.65 12.18
C ILE A 187 2.93 -11.30 11.30
N ALA A 188 2.61 -12.58 11.51
CA ALA A 188 1.56 -13.24 10.73
C ALA A 188 0.17 -12.60 10.93
N GLN A 189 -0.12 -12.12 12.15
CA GLN A 189 -1.36 -11.39 12.44
C GLN A 189 -1.36 -10.00 11.80
N ALA A 190 -0.25 -9.26 11.91
CA ALA A 190 -0.10 -7.95 11.28
C ALA A 190 -0.14 -8.05 9.74
N GLU A 191 0.42 -9.11 9.16
CA GLU A 191 0.35 -9.41 7.73
C GLU A 191 -1.06 -9.76 7.27
N PHE A 192 -1.83 -10.47 8.10
CA PHE A 192 -3.25 -10.67 7.84
C PHE A 192 -3.99 -9.33 7.82
N HIS A 193 -3.75 -8.47 8.80
CA HIS A 193 -4.33 -7.13 8.87
C HIS A 193 -3.90 -6.25 7.68
N ARG A 194 -2.64 -6.34 7.23
CA ARG A 194 -2.15 -5.69 6.00
C ARG A 194 -2.98 -6.09 4.78
N GLY A 195 -3.36 -7.37 4.68
CA GLY A 195 -4.16 -7.88 3.57
C GLY A 195 -5.58 -7.32 3.53
N GLU A 196 -6.15 -6.97 4.68
CA GLU A 196 -7.53 -6.47 4.78
C GLU A 196 -7.60 -4.94 4.80
N LEU A 197 -6.72 -4.31 5.58
CA LEU A 197 -6.74 -2.89 5.92
C LEU A 197 -5.35 -2.24 5.81
N GLY A 198 -4.38 -2.87 5.16
CA GLY A 198 -3.08 -2.25 4.93
C GLY A 198 -3.21 -0.97 4.12
N ALA A 199 -2.43 0.04 4.48
CA ALA A 199 -2.33 1.31 3.78
C ALA A 199 -1.09 1.29 2.88
N GLU A 200 -1.29 1.20 1.57
CA GLU A 200 -0.19 1.17 0.59
C GLU A 200 0.32 2.60 0.34
N LEU A 201 1.58 2.85 0.68
CA LEU A 201 2.29 4.10 0.41
C LEU A 201 3.20 3.93 -0.80
N SER A 202 3.39 5.01 -1.57
CA SER A 202 4.48 5.05 -2.55
C SER A 202 5.83 4.96 -1.81
N LEU A 203 6.89 4.53 -2.49
CA LEU A 203 8.19 4.34 -1.82
C LEU A 203 8.71 5.66 -1.21
N ASP A 204 8.59 6.76 -1.95
CA ASP A 204 8.99 8.09 -1.49
C ASP A 204 8.15 8.55 -0.28
N ASP A 205 6.83 8.34 -0.34
CA ASP A 205 5.93 8.66 0.78
C ASP A 205 6.22 7.77 2.00
N TYR A 206 6.61 6.51 1.77
CA TYR A 206 6.98 5.58 2.84
C TYR A 206 8.28 5.99 3.53
N HIS A 207 9.27 6.46 2.77
CA HIS A 207 10.49 7.07 3.32
C HIS A 207 10.15 8.27 4.20
N ALA A 208 9.44 9.25 3.64
CA ALA A 208 9.06 10.46 4.36
C ALA A 208 8.20 10.15 5.60
N TYR A 209 7.33 9.14 5.52
CA TYR A 209 6.54 8.65 6.64
C TYR A 209 7.42 8.08 7.77
N LEU A 210 8.40 7.23 7.45
CA LEU A 210 9.31 6.67 8.47
C LEU A 210 10.20 7.73 9.10
N ASP A 211 10.73 8.66 8.29
CA ASP A 211 11.53 9.79 8.79
C ASP A 211 10.70 10.66 9.73
N TYR A 212 9.47 11.03 9.32
CA TYR A 212 8.57 11.81 10.16
C TYR A 212 8.25 11.11 11.48
N LEU A 213 7.99 9.80 11.46
CA LEU A 213 7.77 9.04 12.69
C LEU A 213 9.00 9.10 13.61
N ALA A 214 10.19 8.87 13.06
CA ALA A 214 11.43 8.84 13.82
C ALA A 214 11.78 10.20 14.45
N ASP A 215 11.56 11.28 13.71
CA ASP A 215 11.84 12.65 14.15
C ASP A 215 10.81 13.15 15.18
N THR A 216 9.52 12.83 14.98
CA THR A 216 8.44 13.33 15.83
C THR A 216 8.32 12.52 17.12
N TYR A 217 8.34 11.18 17.03
CA TYR A 217 7.97 10.30 18.14
C TYR A 217 9.18 9.63 18.81
N THR A 218 10.17 10.44 19.15
CA THR A 218 11.45 9.97 19.71
C THR A 218 11.35 9.19 21.03
N THR A 219 10.22 9.28 21.73
CA THR A 219 9.96 8.59 23.01
C THR A 219 9.87 7.08 22.85
N TRP A 220 9.19 6.60 21.80
CA TRP A 220 8.99 5.17 21.56
C TRP A 220 9.59 4.68 20.24
N MET A 221 9.93 5.59 19.31
CA MET A 221 10.65 5.21 18.10
C MET A 221 12.08 4.73 18.41
N PRO A 222 12.49 3.56 17.90
CA PRO A 222 13.85 3.10 18.06
C PRO A 222 14.82 4.06 17.37
N LYS A 223 15.89 4.45 18.07
CA LYS A 223 16.94 5.29 17.47
C LYS A 223 17.83 4.45 16.57
N ASP A 224 18.16 4.99 15.40
CA ASP A 224 19.19 4.44 14.54
C ASP A 224 20.59 4.66 15.18
N LYS A 225 20.96 3.83 16.16
CA LYS A 225 22.32 3.71 16.70
C LYS A 225 23.30 3.07 15.74
#